data_AF-A0A2P5K674-F1
#
_entry.id   AF-A0A2P5K674-F1
#
_cell.length_a   1.000
_cell.length_b   1.000
_cell.length_c   1.000
_cell.angle_alpha   90.00
_cell.angle_beta   90.00
_cell.angle_gamma   90.00
#
_symmetry.space_group_name_H-M   'P 1'
#
loop_
_entity.id
_entity.type
_entity.pdbx_description
1 polymer ?
#
loop_
_entity_poly.entity_id
_entity_poly.type
_entity_poly.pdbx_seq_one_letter_code
_entity_poly.pdbx_strand_id
1 'polypeptide(L)'
;MYCETPDEIKKIKRKCIVLNVIEAKAWRNVAVMDLTTKQKYFFGKVKQEPPVINPKDELFIGYEDLPYDLPSGTHKIVLMTLDGMLLDWAMISPKV
;
A
#
# COMPACT_ATOMS: atom_id res chain seq x y z
N MET A 1 -22.30 3.22 -27.53
CA MET A 1 -22.01 2.20 -26.50
C MET A 1 -20.62 2.54 -25.99
N TYR A 2 -20.54 3.36 -24.94
CA TYR A 2 -19.26 3.79 -24.40
C TYR A 2 -18.76 2.67 -23.49
N CYS A 3 -17.67 2.01 -23.89
CA CYS A 3 -16.93 1.15 -22.98
C CYS A 3 -16.26 2.07 -21.96
N GLU A 4 -16.85 2.17 -20.78
CA GLU A 4 -16.19 2.77 -19.62
C GLU A 4 -14.94 1.92 -19.35
N THR A 5 -13.77 2.47 -19.65
CA THR A 5 -12.50 1.90 -19.20
C THR A 5 -12.52 1.93 -17.67
N PRO A 6 -12.37 0.78 -16.98
CA PRO A 6 -12.46 0.75 -15.54
C PRO A 6 -11.34 1.60 -14.96
N ASP A 7 -11.76 2.68 -14.30
CA ASP A 7 -11.03 3.46 -13.32
C ASP A 7 -9.56 3.73 -13.69
N GLU A 8 -9.33 4.88 -14.32
CA GLU A 8 -8.10 5.63 -14.09
C GLU A 8 -8.03 5.93 -12.58
N ILE A 9 -7.53 4.95 -11.83
CA ILE A 9 -7.09 5.12 -10.46
C ILE A 9 -6.30 6.42 -10.48
N LYS A 10 -6.69 7.41 -9.67
CA LYS A 10 -5.81 8.54 -9.36
C LYS A 10 -4.62 7.96 -8.60
N LYS A 11 -3.71 7.31 -9.31
CA LYS A 11 -2.55 6.54 -8.81
C LYS A 11 -1.56 7.54 -8.27
N ILE A 12 -1.85 8.11 -7.11
CA ILE A 12 -0.85 8.83 -6.34
C ILE A 12 0.12 7.76 -5.85
N LYS A 13 1.14 7.48 -6.67
CA LYS A 13 2.27 6.64 -6.29
C LYS A 13 3.25 7.51 -5.52
N ARG A 14 3.41 7.25 -4.22
CA ARG A 14 4.42 7.92 -3.39
C ARG A 14 5.50 6.95 -2.99
N LYS A 15 6.75 7.42 -3.00
CA LYS A 15 7.87 6.63 -2.50
C LYS A 15 7.73 6.43 -1.00
N CYS A 16 7.93 5.21 -0.55
CA CYS A 16 8.05 4.87 0.86
C CYS A 16 9.34 4.09 1.10
N ILE A 17 9.78 4.08 2.36
CA ILE A 17 10.91 3.27 2.80
C ILE A 17 10.42 2.22 3.79
N VAL A 18 10.91 0.99 3.65
CA VAL A 18 10.63 -0.09 4.59
C VAL A 18 11.35 0.19 5.91
N LEU A 19 10.58 0.26 6.99
CA LEU A 19 11.12 0.45 8.34
C LEU A 19 11.44 -0.89 9.00
N ASN A 20 10.52 -1.85 8.87
CA ASN A 20 10.64 -3.14 9.53
C ASN A 20 9.91 -4.22 8.74
N VAL A 21 10.42 -5.45 8.83
CA VAL A 21 9.85 -6.65 8.25
C VAL A 21 9.85 -7.73 9.32
N ILE A 22 8.67 -8.26 9.65
CA ILE A 22 8.52 -9.36 10.60
C ILE A 22 7.96 -10.56 9.82
N GLU A 23 8.75 -11.61 9.71
CA GLU A 23 8.36 -12.87 9.07
C GLU A 23 7.29 -13.59 9.92
N ALA A 24 6.22 -14.04 9.29
CA ALA A 24 5.26 -15.01 9.84
C ALA A 24 5.34 -16.31 9.02
N LYS A 25 4.45 -17.28 9.26
CA LYS A 25 4.52 -18.58 8.55
C LYS A 25 4.31 -18.49 7.04
N ALA A 26 3.29 -17.76 6.59
CA ALA A 26 2.90 -17.70 5.17
C ALA A 26 2.85 -16.27 4.60
N TRP A 27 3.20 -15.27 5.43
CA TRP A 27 3.18 -13.85 5.09
C TRP A 27 4.24 -13.12 5.92
N ARG A 28 4.47 -11.86 5.58
CA ARG A 28 5.34 -10.91 6.27
C ARG A 28 4.50 -9.71 6.67
N ASN A 29 4.77 -9.23 7.87
CA ASN A 29 4.29 -7.93 8.31
C ASN A 29 5.33 -6.88 7.91
N VAL A 30 4.95 -5.92 7.07
CA VAL A 30 5.83 -4.87 6.57
C VAL A 30 5.34 -3.53 7.07
N ALA A 31 6.20 -2.81 7.78
CA ALA A 31 5.97 -1.43 8.16
C ALA A 31 6.76 -0.51 7.23
N VAL A 32 6.12 0.50 6.67
CA VAL A 32 6.74 1.48 5.77
C VAL A 32 6.49 2.90 6.25
N MET A 33 7.33 3.83 5.81
CA MET A 33 7.14 5.27 6.00
C MET A 33 7.02 5.97 4.66
N ASP A 34 5.93 6.71 4.46
CA ASP A 34 5.79 7.63 3.33
C ASP A 34 6.86 8.72 3.44
N LEU A 35 7.68 8.87 2.41
CA LEU A 35 8.76 9.86 2.42
C LEU A 35 8.22 11.29 2.31
N THR A 36 7.03 11.49 1.77
CA THR A 36 6.37 12.79 1.61
C THR A 36 5.70 13.24 2.91
N THR A 37 4.81 12.42 3.47
CA THR A 37 4.01 12.80 4.66
C THR A 37 4.67 12.42 5.98
N LYS A 38 5.72 11.59 5.95
CA LYS A 38 6.33 10.94 7.13
C LYS A 38 5.37 10.05 7.93
N GLN A 39 4.19 9.75 7.38
CA GLN A 39 3.24 8.84 7.99
C GLN A 39 3.73 7.39 7.86
N LYS A 40 3.47 6.60 8.90
CA LYS A 40 3.78 5.17 8.93
C LYS A 40 2.54 4.36 8.57
N TYR A 41 2.74 3.33 7.76
CA TYR A 41 1.71 2.38 7.36
C TYR A 41 2.17 0.96 7.66
N PHE A 42 1.20 0.09 7.93
CA PHE A 42 1.44 -1.30 8.28
C PHE A 42 0.65 -2.21 7.34
N PHE A 43 1.35 -3.16 6.74
CA PHE A 43 0.82 -4.15 5.82
C PHE A 43 1.04 -5.54 6.44
N GLY A 44 -0.06 -6.22 6.79
CA GLY A 44 -0.02 -7.43 7.60
C GLY A 44 -0.02 -8.74 6.81
N LYS A 45 -0.19 -8.68 5.49
CA LYS A 45 -0.40 -9.86 4.63
C LYS A 45 0.46 -9.81 3.37
N VAL A 46 1.64 -9.20 3.45
CA VAL A 46 2.60 -9.21 2.34
C VAL A 46 3.08 -10.65 2.13
N LYS A 47 3.01 -11.15 0.91
CA LYS A 47 3.40 -12.53 0.61
C LYS A 47 4.91 -12.74 0.81
N GLN A 48 5.29 -13.98 1.17
CA GLN A 48 6.70 -14.36 1.28
C GLN A 48 7.36 -14.69 -0.07
N GLU A 49 6.56 -14.83 -1.13
CA GLU A 49 7.03 -15.02 -2.49
C GLU A 49 7.96 -13.86 -2.91
N PRO A 50 8.90 -14.09 -3.85
CA PRO A 50 9.72 -13.01 -4.40
C PRO A 50 8.86 -11.80 -4.84
N PRO A 51 9.35 -10.56 -4.63
CA PRO A 51 10.71 -10.20 -4.21
C PRO A 51 10.96 -10.33 -2.70
N VAL A 52 12.23 -10.46 -2.32
CA VAL A 52 12.66 -10.31 -0.92
C VAL A 52 12.56 -8.82 -0.55
N ILE A 53 11.95 -8.54 0.59
CA ILE A 53 11.76 -7.16 1.10
C ILE A 53 12.54 -7.05 2.41
N ASN A 54 13.43 -6.07 2.49
CA ASN A 54 14.29 -5.82 3.64
C ASN A 54 14.04 -4.41 4.21
N PRO A 55 14.37 -4.18 5.49
CA PRO A 55 14.46 -2.83 6.03
C PRO A 55 15.38 -1.95 5.17
N LYS A 56 14.97 -0.68 4.97
CA LYS A 56 15.57 0.33 4.10
C LYS A 56 15.31 0.21 2.60
N ASP A 57 14.60 -0.83 2.15
CA ASP A 57 14.19 -0.92 0.75
C ASP A 57 13.22 0.22 0.39
N GLU A 58 13.33 0.71 -0.85
CA GLU A 58 12.39 1.67 -1.42
C GLU A 58 11.26 0.95 -2.14
N LEU A 59 10.03 1.35 -1.83
CA LEU A 59 8.79 0.82 -2.42
C LEU A 59 7.87 1.99 -2.80
N PHE A 60 6.71 1.66 -3.39
CA PHE A 60 5.64 2.62 -3.61
C PHE A 60 4.43 2.32 -2.73
N ILE A 61 3.80 3.37 -2.21
CA ILE A 61 2.42 3.31 -1.74
C ILE A 61 1.50 3.98 -2.75
N GLY A 62 0.30 3.44 -2.91
CA GLY A 62 -0.79 4.02 -3.70
C GLY A 62 -2.02 4.23 -2.84
N TYR A 63 -2.85 5.22 -3.19
CA TYR A 63 -4.16 5.41 -2.59
C TYR A 63 -5.23 5.09 -3.63
N GLU A 64 -6.20 4.27 -3.25
CA GLU A 64 -7.38 3.92 -4.02
C GLU A 64 -8.60 4.41 -3.23
N ASP A 65 -9.46 5.17 -3.92
CA ASP A 65 -10.78 5.49 -3.40
C ASP A 65 -11.65 4.23 -3.46
N LEU A 66 -12.40 3.99 -2.39
CA LEU A 66 -13.28 2.83 -2.31
C LEU A 66 -14.62 3.18 -2.98
N PRO A 67 -15.24 2.24 -3.72
CA PRO A 67 -16.46 2.51 -4.51
C PRO A 67 -17.73 2.71 -3.65
N TYR A 68 -17.60 2.75 -2.32
CA TYR A 68 -18.72 2.87 -1.38
C TYR A 68 -18.45 4.02 -0.41
N ASP A 69 -19.52 4.73 -0.01
CA ASP A 69 -19.52 5.71 1.09
C ASP A 69 -19.23 5.02 2.44
N LEU A 70 -17.96 4.72 2.66
CA LEU A 70 -17.46 4.44 4.00
C LEU A 70 -17.46 5.74 4.82
N PRO A 71 -17.57 5.66 6.16
CA PRO A 71 -17.46 6.84 7.01
C PRO A 71 -16.26 7.70 6.59
N SER A 72 -16.53 9.01 6.46
CA SER A 72 -15.75 9.97 5.69
C SER A 72 -14.24 9.80 5.85
N GLY A 73 -13.55 9.59 4.72
CA GLY A 73 -12.09 9.59 4.63
C GLY A 73 -11.41 8.22 4.82
N THR A 74 -12.16 7.12 4.85
CA THR A 74 -11.55 5.79 4.78
C THR A 74 -11.01 5.54 3.37
N HIS A 75 -9.70 5.38 3.23
CA HIS A 75 -9.05 5.11 1.95
C HIS A 75 -8.38 3.74 1.96
N LYS A 76 -8.31 3.10 0.79
CA LYS A 76 -7.47 1.93 0.60
C LYS A 76 -6.07 2.40 0.26
N ILE A 77 -5.09 1.94 1.04
CA ILE A 77 -3.68 2.12 0.73
C ILE A 77 -3.12 0.81 0.22
N VAL A 78 -2.38 0.85 -0.88
CA VAL A 78 -1.72 -0.31 -1.49
C VAL A 78 -0.21 -0.19 -1.39
N LEU A 79 0.47 -1.30 -1.13
CA LEU A 79 1.93 -1.40 -1.17
C LEU A 79 2.35 -2.06 -2.48
N MET A 80 3.30 -1.46 -3.18
CA MET A 80 3.78 -1.94 -4.47
C MET A 80 5.31 -1.91 -4.54
N THR A 81 5.86 -2.81 -5.33
CA THR A 81 7.25 -2.76 -5.76
C THR A 81 7.51 -1.58 -6.71
N LEU A 82 8.78 -1.29 -7.01
CA LEU A 82 9.16 -0.21 -7.92
C LEU A 82 8.73 -0.46 -9.37
N ASP A 83 8.63 -1.72 -9.78
CA ASP A 83 8.05 -2.17 -11.06
C ASP A 83 6.52 -2.14 -11.08
N GLY A 84 5.88 -1.85 -9.94
CA GLY A 84 4.43 -1.67 -9.83
C GLY A 84 3.66 -2.95 -9.52
N MET A 85 4.34 -4.03 -9.11
CA MET A 85 3.69 -5.24 -8.61
C MET A 85 3.04 -4.96 -7.25
N LEU A 86 1.76 -5.32 -7.09
CA LEU A 86 1.05 -5.22 -5.82
C LEU A 86 1.57 -6.26 -4.82
N LEU A 87 1.96 -5.80 -3.63
CA LEU A 87 2.47 -6.63 -2.55
C LEU A 87 1.40 -6.93 -1.49
N ASP A 88 0.65 -5.91 -1.07
CA ASP A 88 -0.44 -6.00 -0.11
C ASP A 88 -1.27 -4.71 -0.13
N TRP A 89 -2.35 -4.66 0.64
CA TRP A 89 -3.15 -3.47 0.86
C TRP A 89 -3.70 -3.41 2.29
N ALA A 90 -4.05 -2.21 2.74
CA ALA A 90 -4.70 -1.97 4.01
C ALA A 90 -5.78 -0.90 3.86
N MET A 91 -6.74 -0.87 4.78
CA MET A 91 -7.64 0.28 4.94
C MET A 91 -7.03 1.21 5.97
N ILE A 92 -7.03 2.49 5.66
CA ILE A 92 -6.65 3.54 6.60
C ILE A 92 -7.86 4.45 6.79
N SER A 93 -8.24 4.69 8.04
CA SER A 93 -9.15 5.77 8.38
C SER A 93 -8.36 7.02 8.74
N PRO A 94 -8.91 8.22 8.54
CA PRO A 94 -8.34 9.42 9.11
C PRO A 94 -8.37 9.25 10.63
N LYS A 95 -7.29 9.61 11.31
CA LYS A 95 -7.38 9.79 12.76
C LYS A 95 -8.27 11.01 12.99
N VAL A 96 -9.44 10.77 13.57
CA VAL A 96 -10.29 11.78 14.21
C VAL A 96 -9.53 12.47 15.32
#